data_AF-A0A7W0QK06-F1
#
_entry.id   AF-A0A7W0QK06-F1
#
_cell.length_a   1.000
_cell.length_b   1.000
_cell.length_c   1.000
_cell.angle_alpha   90.00
_cell.angle_beta   90.00
_cell.angle_gamma   90.00
#
_symmetry.space_group_name_H-M   'P 1'
#
loop_
_entity.id
_entity.type
_entity.pdbx_description
1 polymer ?
#
loop_
_entity_poly.entity_id
_entity_poly.type
_entity_poly.pdbx_seq_one_letter_code
_entity_poly.pdbx_strand_id
1 'polypeptide(L)'
;MERRARLIEQAHALLAANDMGPFVRPGKELYPHQWNWDSAFIALGLAHVDPERGRAEVRSLLRGQWSDGMVPHIVFHIPAPDYSPGPELWDSRACEPAPEVPTSGLTQPPVLASAVRILHKAAPDQSFLEEVVPALERWHAWFHRERAVDSSLIAIVHPWEGADNSPRFDRALARLEVDGELDIKRTDSHELDSSERPTDSDYVRYVYLVRRLQAHGYRPALENWPFVFVDLTLNSILAAAEDDLAWLWGELGGDG
;
A
#
# COMPACT_ATOMS: atom_id res chain seq x y z
N MET A 1 2.33 33.44 13.62
CA MET A 1 3.02 32.42 14.43
C MET A 1 2.03 31.52 15.18
N GLU A 2 1.02 32.08 15.84
CA GLU A 2 0.00 31.34 16.60
C GLU A 2 -0.82 30.32 15.79
N ARG A 3 -1.22 30.67 14.56
CA ARG A 3 -1.93 29.73 13.65
C ARG A 3 -1.10 28.50 13.30
N ARG A 4 0.21 28.66 13.06
CA ARG A 4 1.12 27.55 12.71
C ARG A 4 1.29 26.59 13.90
N ALA A 5 1.51 27.14 15.10
CA ALA A 5 1.62 26.35 16.31
C ALA A 5 0.35 25.52 16.58
N ARG A 6 -0.83 26.14 16.41
CA ARG A 6 -2.12 25.45 16.55
C ARG A 6 -2.30 24.30 15.55
N LEU A 7 -1.92 24.50 14.30
CA LEU A 7 -2.00 23.44 13.27
C LEU A 7 -1.06 22.27 13.58
N ILE A 8 0.13 22.54 14.11
CA ILE A 8 1.08 21.50 14.53
C ILE A 8 0.50 20.69 15.69
N GLU A 9 -0.03 21.36 16.72
CA GLU A 9 -0.67 20.71 17.86
C GLU A 9 -1.85 19.83 17.43
N GLN A 10 -2.70 20.32 16.52
CA GLN A 10 -3.81 19.56 15.97
C GLN A 10 -3.34 18.33 15.16
N ALA A 11 -2.27 18.46 14.38
CA ALA A 11 -1.70 17.34 13.63
C ALA A 11 -1.14 16.26 14.58
N HIS A 12 -0.46 16.64 15.66
CA HIS A 12 0.04 15.70 16.66
C HIS A 12 -1.12 14.97 17.37
N ALA A 13 -2.16 15.72 17.77
CA ALA A 13 -3.34 15.13 18.39
C ALA A 13 -4.06 14.14 17.46
N LEU A 14 -4.12 14.43 16.16
CA LEU A 14 -4.71 13.54 15.17
C LEU A 14 -3.92 12.23 15.02
N LEU A 15 -2.59 12.32 14.90
CA LEU A 15 -1.73 11.13 14.84
C LEU A 15 -1.88 10.27 16.10
N ALA A 16 -1.89 10.88 17.29
CA ALA A 16 -2.07 10.18 18.55
C ALA A 16 -3.47 9.52 18.67
N ALA A 17 -4.53 10.20 18.21
CA ALA A 17 -5.89 9.65 18.24
C ALA A 17 -6.12 8.47 17.26
N ASN A 18 -5.26 8.36 16.25
CA ASN A 18 -5.28 7.29 15.27
C ASN A 18 -4.22 6.21 15.53
N ASP A 19 -3.38 6.36 16.55
CA ASP A 19 -2.44 5.32 16.94
C ASP A 19 -3.19 4.16 17.60
N MET A 20 -3.10 2.99 16.97
CA MET A 20 -3.74 1.77 17.43
C MET A 20 -2.79 0.89 18.25
N GLY A 21 -1.54 1.32 18.44
CA GLY A 21 -0.46 0.56 19.05
C GLY A 21 0.48 -0.04 18.00
N PRO A 22 0.08 -1.10 17.25
CA PRO A 22 0.95 -1.69 16.24
C PRO A 22 1.06 -0.83 14.97
N PHE A 23 0.09 0.03 14.68
CA PHE A 23 0.08 0.89 13.50
C PHE A 23 -0.76 2.15 13.76
N VAL A 24 -0.64 3.15 12.89
CA VAL A 24 -1.53 4.31 12.88
C VAL A 24 -2.52 4.17 11.73
N ARG A 25 -3.83 4.22 12.03
CA ARG A 25 -4.87 4.09 11.00
C ARG A 25 -5.02 5.41 10.20
N PRO A 26 -5.29 5.37 8.88
CA PRO A 26 -5.55 6.59 8.11
C PRO A 26 -6.82 7.32 8.54
N GLY A 27 -7.86 6.57 8.92
CA GLY A 27 -9.15 7.12 9.31
C GLY A 27 -9.88 6.21 10.29
N LYS A 28 -10.57 6.80 11.26
CA LYS A 28 -11.23 6.03 12.33
C LYS A 28 -12.34 5.10 11.83
N GLU A 29 -13.14 5.58 10.89
CA GLU A 29 -14.38 4.93 10.47
C GLU A 29 -14.13 4.16 9.16
N LEU A 30 -13.63 4.84 8.13
CA LEU A 30 -13.47 4.26 6.78
C LEU A 30 -12.25 3.35 6.60
N TYR A 31 -11.15 3.62 7.30
CA TYR A 31 -9.87 2.93 7.07
C TYR A 31 -9.25 2.46 8.39
N PRO A 32 -9.87 1.48 9.08
CA PRO A 32 -9.47 1.06 10.42
C PRO A 32 -8.22 0.15 10.45
N HIS A 33 -7.56 -0.07 9.31
CA HIS A 33 -6.40 -0.95 9.15
C HIS A 33 -5.14 -0.18 8.74
N GLN A 34 -4.00 -0.87 8.72
CA GLN A 34 -2.76 -0.27 8.25
C GLN A 34 -2.73 -0.30 6.72
N TRP A 35 -2.51 0.86 6.10
CA TRP A 35 -2.39 1.02 4.66
C TRP A 35 -0.97 1.40 4.27
N ASN A 36 -0.46 0.86 3.18
CA ASN A 36 0.95 0.95 2.80
C ASN A 36 1.43 2.38 2.54
N TRP A 37 0.88 3.03 1.51
CA TRP A 37 1.23 4.41 1.18
C TRP A 37 0.98 5.31 2.39
N ASP A 38 -0.14 5.14 3.09
CA ASP A 38 -0.53 5.98 4.23
C ASP A 38 0.48 5.85 5.37
N SER A 39 0.94 4.65 5.70
CA SER A 39 1.98 4.41 6.69
C SER A 39 3.31 5.08 6.30
N ALA A 40 3.65 5.20 5.01
CA ALA A 40 4.81 5.97 4.57
C ALA A 40 4.64 7.47 4.87
N PHE A 41 3.48 8.07 4.57
CA PHE A 41 3.20 9.47 4.91
C PHE A 41 3.08 9.71 6.41
N ILE A 42 2.53 8.75 7.15
CA ILE A 42 2.46 8.83 8.61
C ILE A 42 3.86 8.77 9.21
N ALA A 43 4.73 7.87 8.74
CA ALA A 43 6.13 7.82 9.17
C ALA A 43 6.87 9.14 8.87
N LEU A 44 6.60 9.76 7.72
CA LEU A 44 7.11 11.10 7.38
C LEU A 44 6.62 12.17 8.36
N GLY A 45 5.34 12.14 8.73
CA GLY A 45 4.80 13.04 9.77
C GLY A 45 5.45 12.80 11.13
N LEU A 46 5.57 11.54 11.53
CA LEU A 46 6.19 11.11 12.80
C LEU A 46 7.68 11.43 12.87
N ALA A 47 8.40 11.52 11.75
CA ALA A 47 9.80 11.93 11.72
C ALA A 47 10.07 13.31 12.37
N HIS A 48 9.04 14.16 12.49
CA HIS A 48 9.14 15.47 13.13
C HIS A 48 8.61 15.52 14.57
N VAL A 49 8.00 14.44 15.05
CA VAL A 49 7.25 14.40 16.31
C VAL A 49 7.82 13.33 17.23
N ASP A 50 7.88 12.10 16.72
CA ASP A 50 8.36 10.91 17.40
C ASP A 50 8.97 9.96 16.35
N PRO A 51 10.27 10.15 16.01
CA PRO A 51 10.93 9.33 14.99
C PRO A 51 10.95 7.84 15.32
N GLU A 52 11.00 7.46 16.61
CA GLU A 52 10.98 6.06 17.02
C GLU A 52 9.61 5.43 16.74
N ARG A 53 8.52 6.15 16.99
CA ARG A 53 7.19 5.70 16.57
C ARG A 53 7.07 5.61 15.05
N GLY A 54 7.73 6.50 14.31
CA GLY A 54 7.84 6.43 12.85
C GLY A 54 8.57 5.18 12.37
N ARG A 55 9.70 4.80 13.00
CA ARG A 55 10.38 3.53 12.72
C ARG A 55 9.50 2.33 13.04
N ALA A 56 8.78 2.37 14.16
CA ALA A 56 7.84 1.32 14.52
C ALA A 56 6.72 1.14 13.48
N GLU A 57 6.24 2.24 12.88
CA GLU A 57 5.25 2.21 11.79
C GLU A 57 5.81 1.48 10.55
N VAL A 58 7.03 1.81 10.13
CA VAL A 58 7.72 1.16 9.00
C VAL A 58 7.93 -0.33 9.28
N ARG A 59 8.48 -0.68 10.44
CA ARG A 59 8.66 -2.09 10.85
C ARG A 59 7.34 -2.85 10.82
N SER A 60 6.26 -2.20 11.28
CA SER A 60 4.93 -2.79 11.31
C SER A 60 4.38 -3.11 9.94
N LEU A 61 4.53 -2.18 8.99
CA LEU A 61 4.14 -2.42 7.61
C LEU A 61 4.95 -3.57 6.99
N LEU A 62 6.27 -3.59 7.22
CA LEU A 62 7.17 -4.62 6.68
C LEU A 62 6.94 -6.01 7.28
N ARG A 63 6.28 -6.16 8.44
CA ARG A 63 5.78 -7.47 8.91
C ARG A 63 4.75 -8.08 7.96
N GLY A 64 4.07 -7.26 7.16
CA GLY A 64 3.17 -7.69 6.10
C GLY A 64 3.88 -8.06 4.80
N GLN A 65 5.20 -7.91 4.68
CA GLN A 65 5.90 -8.24 3.45
C GLN A 65 5.81 -9.75 3.14
N TRP A 66 5.47 -10.07 1.90
CA TRP A 66 5.42 -11.42 1.38
C TRP A 66 6.84 -11.96 1.15
N SER A 67 7.01 -13.28 1.21
CA SER A 67 8.33 -13.91 1.10
C SER A 67 8.99 -13.72 -0.27
N ASP A 68 8.21 -13.36 -1.30
CA ASP A 68 8.70 -13.01 -2.63
C ASP A 68 9.04 -11.52 -2.80
N GLY A 69 8.84 -10.71 -1.76
CA GLY A 69 9.21 -9.29 -1.71
C GLY A 69 8.04 -8.32 -1.77
N MET A 70 6.82 -8.73 -2.17
CA MET A 70 5.68 -7.81 -2.23
C MET A 70 5.39 -7.19 -0.86
N VAL A 71 5.29 -5.86 -0.77
CA VAL A 71 4.65 -5.21 0.38
C VAL A 71 3.17 -4.96 0.02
N PRO A 72 2.22 -5.53 0.77
CA PRO A 72 0.80 -5.43 0.48
C PRO A 72 0.28 -4.00 0.72
N HIS A 73 -0.84 -3.63 0.12
CA HIS A 73 -1.48 -2.35 0.37
C HIS A 73 -2.20 -2.28 1.72
N ILE A 74 -2.65 -3.41 2.27
CA ILE A 74 -3.29 -3.47 3.60
C ILE A 74 -2.65 -4.57 4.46
N VAL A 75 -2.40 -4.25 5.74
CA VAL A 75 -2.07 -5.21 6.81
C VAL A 75 -3.15 -5.20 7.90
N PHE A 76 -3.79 -6.35 8.12
CA PHE A 76 -4.93 -6.50 9.03
C PHE A 76 -4.46 -6.92 10.44
N HIS A 77 -3.83 -6.00 11.19
CA HIS A 77 -3.31 -6.29 12.54
C HIS A 77 -4.40 -6.57 13.57
N ILE A 78 -5.52 -5.85 13.50
CA ILE A 78 -6.61 -5.89 14.48
C ILE A 78 -7.93 -6.15 13.74
N PRO A 79 -8.81 -7.03 14.25
CA PRO A 79 -10.14 -7.23 13.67
C PRO A 79 -10.96 -5.93 13.64
N ALA A 80 -11.61 -5.65 12.51
CA ALA A 80 -12.59 -4.58 12.37
C ALA A 80 -13.85 -5.15 11.70
N PRO A 81 -14.86 -5.58 12.47
CA PRO A 81 -16.03 -6.29 11.93
C PRO A 81 -16.89 -5.42 11.00
N ASP A 82 -16.79 -4.10 11.13
CA ASP A 82 -17.56 -3.13 10.34
C ASP A 82 -16.82 -2.68 9.06
N TYR A 83 -15.65 -3.26 8.75
CA TYR A 83 -14.89 -2.97 7.53
C TYR A 83 -15.11 -4.06 6.48
N SER A 84 -15.56 -3.66 5.28
CA SER A 84 -15.74 -4.57 4.15
C SER A 84 -15.26 -3.92 2.84
N PRO A 85 -14.46 -4.62 2.02
CA PRO A 85 -14.07 -6.02 2.18
C PRO A 85 -12.90 -6.23 3.17
N GLY A 86 -13.08 -7.15 4.12
CA GLY A 86 -12.08 -7.51 5.11
C GLY A 86 -11.08 -8.57 4.61
N PRO A 87 -10.26 -9.14 5.50
CA PRO A 87 -9.26 -10.15 5.15
C PRO A 87 -9.86 -11.40 4.47
N GLU A 88 -11.14 -11.71 4.67
CA GLU A 88 -11.86 -12.81 4.06
C GLU A 88 -12.08 -12.69 2.55
N LEU A 89 -12.10 -11.46 2.00
CA LEU A 89 -12.10 -11.29 0.54
C LEU A 89 -10.78 -11.78 -0.04
N TRP A 90 -9.68 -11.44 0.63
CA TRP A 90 -8.32 -11.70 0.17
C TRP A 90 -7.91 -13.16 0.40
N ASP A 91 -8.22 -13.72 1.57
CA ASP A 91 -7.81 -15.08 1.93
C ASP A 91 -6.32 -15.35 1.63
N SER A 92 -5.48 -14.32 1.84
CA SER A 92 -4.07 -14.33 1.42
C SER A 92 -3.27 -15.43 2.08
N ARG A 93 -3.64 -15.84 3.30
CA ARG A 93 -3.03 -16.95 4.04
C ARG A 93 -3.09 -18.30 3.31
N ALA A 94 -4.00 -18.47 2.35
CA ALA A 94 -4.04 -19.66 1.51
C ALA A 94 -2.94 -19.66 0.42
N CYS A 95 -2.20 -18.57 0.26
CA CYS A 95 -1.12 -18.40 -0.71
C CYS A 95 0.25 -18.53 -0.01
N GLU A 96 1.09 -19.45 -0.49
CA GLU A 96 2.41 -19.77 0.08
C GLU A 96 3.33 -18.56 0.35
N PRO A 97 3.41 -17.53 -0.52
CA PRO A 97 4.24 -16.35 -0.24
C PRO A 97 3.68 -15.39 0.81
N ALA A 98 2.41 -15.51 1.20
CA ALA A 98 1.81 -14.57 2.16
C ALA A 98 2.37 -14.79 3.59
N PRO A 99 2.54 -13.71 4.37
CA PRO A 99 2.98 -13.82 5.76
C PRO A 99 1.87 -14.36 6.67
N GLU A 100 2.22 -14.69 7.91
CA GLU A 100 1.25 -15.15 8.92
C GLU A 100 0.19 -14.07 9.27
N VAL A 101 0.58 -12.81 9.30
CA VAL A 101 -0.37 -11.70 9.48
C VAL A 101 -1.29 -11.62 8.26
N PRO A 102 -2.62 -11.51 8.41
CA PRO A 102 -3.48 -11.39 7.24
C PRO A 102 -3.19 -10.08 6.52
N THR A 103 -3.06 -10.16 5.21
CA THR A 103 -2.79 -9.01 4.33
C THR A 103 -3.73 -9.03 3.15
N SER A 104 -3.84 -7.91 2.45
CA SER A 104 -4.37 -7.93 1.09
C SER A 104 -3.41 -8.62 0.12
N GLY A 105 -3.89 -9.01 -1.06
CA GLY A 105 -3.06 -9.58 -2.13
C GLY A 105 -2.66 -8.61 -3.25
N LEU A 106 -2.82 -7.29 -3.06
CA LEU A 106 -2.31 -6.27 -3.97
C LEU A 106 -1.23 -5.44 -3.27
N THR A 107 -0.39 -4.78 -4.06
CA THR A 107 0.61 -3.80 -3.58
C THR A 107 0.10 -2.36 -3.70
N GLN A 108 0.96 -1.38 -3.42
CA GLN A 108 0.71 0.07 -3.59
C GLN A 108 2.00 0.80 -3.99
N PRO A 109 1.96 2.08 -4.37
CA PRO A 109 3.16 2.80 -4.80
C PRO A 109 4.26 2.82 -3.70
N PRO A 110 5.54 2.60 -4.04
CA PRO A 110 6.62 2.36 -3.08
C PRO A 110 7.18 3.63 -2.43
N VAL A 111 6.32 4.46 -1.85
CA VAL A 111 6.70 5.72 -1.17
C VAL A 111 7.56 5.48 0.09
N LEU A 112 7.57 4.24 0.60
CA LEU A 112 8.23 3.88 1.86
C LEU A 112 9.74 4.14 1.86
N ALA A 113 10.45 3.97 0.74
CA ALA A 113 11.88 4.26 0.66
C ALA A 113 12.17 5.75 0.91
N SER A 114 11.39 6.64 0.29
CA SER A 114 11.46 8.09 0.52
C SER A 114 11.15 8.46 1.97
N ALA A 115 10.14 7.81 2.58
CA ALA A 115 9.81 8.02 3.98
C ALA A 115 10.94 7.60 4.93
N VAL A 116 11.57 6.43 4.69
CA VAL A 116 12.72 5.95 5.46
C VAL A 116 13.92 6.90 5.32
N ARG A 117 14.20 7.40 4.11
CA ARG A 117 15.24 8.42 3.88
C ARG A 117 14.99 9.68 4.70
N ILE A 118 13.78 10.22 4.67
CA ILE A 118 13.43 11.44 5.41
C ILE A 118 13.52 11.21 6.92
N LEU A 119 13.02 10.07 7.39
CA LEU A 119 13.07 9.69 8.78
C LEU A 119 14.52 9.54 9.28
N HIS A 120 15.38 8.89 8.49
CA HIS A 120 16.80 8.77 8.81
C HIS A 120 17.51 10.13 8.82
N LYS A 121 17.20 11.04 7.88
CA LYS A 121 17.76 12.41 7.90
C LYS A 121 17.32 13.21 9.12
N ALA A 122 16.10 13.00 9.61
CA ALA A 122 15.59 13.68 10.79
C ALA A 122 16.18 13.13 12.09
N ALA A 123 16.34 11.80 12.17
CA ALA A 123 16.91 11.10 13.32
C ALA A 123 17.72 9.87 12.84
N PRO A 124 19.03 10.03 12.61
CA PRO A 124 19.87 8.97 12.08
C PRO A 124 19.90 7.73 12.98
N ASP A 125 19.77 6.56 12.36
CA ASP A 125 19.87 5.25 13.00
C ASP A 125 20.32 4.23 11.94
N GLN A 126 21.58 3.78 12.04
CA GLN A 126 22.14 2.78 11.12
C GLN A 126 21.52 1.40 11.33
N SER A 127 21.26 1.00 12.57
CA SER A 127 20.70 -0.33 12.88
C SER A 127 19.31 -0.50 12.27
N PHE A 128 18.53 0.58 12.25
CA PHE A 128 17.25 0.60 11.55
C PHE A 128 17.40 0.48 10.03
N LEU A 129 18.41 1.13 9.43
CA LEU A 129 18.65 0.99 7.99
C LEU A 129 19.08 -0.44 7.63
N GLU A 130 20.00 -1.04 8.39
CA GLU A 130 20.43 -2.44 8.21
C GLU A 130 19.24 -3.41 8.27
N GLU A 131 18.24 -3.11 9.10
CA GLU A 131 17.01 -3.88 9.23
C GLU A 131 16.09 -3.74 8.01
N VAL A 132 15.81 -2.51 7.55
CA VAL A 132 14.71 -2.23 6.61
C VAL A 132 15.14 -2.10 5.15
N VAL A 133 16.37 -1.66 4.87
CA VAL A 133 16.83 -1.42 3.48
C VAL A 133 16.81 -2.69 2.63
N PRO A 134 17.27 -3.87 3.11
CA PRO A 134 17.15 -5.11 2.35
C PRO A 134 15.70 -5.52 2.07
N ALA A 135 14.77 -5.16 2.96
CA ALA A 135 13.34 -5.43 2.75
C ALA A 135 12.76 -4.52 1.66
N LEU A 136 13.13 -3.24 1.64
CA LEU A 136 12.76 -2.30 0.58
C LEU A 136 13.30 -2.76 -0.78
N GLU A 137 14.57 -3.18 -0.85
CA GLU A 137 15.17 -3.69 -2.09
C GLU A 137 14.41 -4.90 -2.64
N ARG A 138 14.04 -5.87 -1.80
CA ARG A 138 13.22 -7.02 -2.24
C ARG A 138 11.89 -6.59 -2.82
N TRP A 139 11.28 -5.52 -2.30
CA TRP A 139 10.02 -5.01 -2.83
C TRP A 139 10.18 -4.32 -4.19
N HIS A 140 11.24 -3.53 -4.36
CA HIS A 140 11.55 -2.91 -5.65
C HIS A 140 11.92 -3.96 -6.70
N ALA A 141 12.73 -4.96 -6.32
CA ALA A 141 13.04 -6.11 -7.17
C ALA A 141 11.78 -6.93 -7.53
N TRP A 142 10.81 -7.04 -6.62
CA TRP A 142 9.52 -7.68 -6.88
C TRP A 142 8.74 -6.93 -7.97
N PHE A 143 8.73 -5.59 -7.97
CA PHE A 143 8.06 -4.82 -9.03
C PHE A 143 8.65 -5.14 -10.42
N HIS A 144 9.97 -5.11 -10.56
CA HIS A 144 10.63 -5.43 -11.83
C HIS A 144 10.47 -6.88 -12.26
N ARG A 145 10.36 -7.81 -11.31
CA ARG A 145 10.19 -9.23 -11.61
C ARG A 145 8.76 -9.59 -11.99
N GLU A 146 7.78 -9.12 -11.22
CA GLU A 146 6.39 -9.56 -11.35
C GLU A 146 5.54 -8.61 -12.20
N ARG A 147 5.92 -7.33 -12.31
CA ARG A 147 5.10 -6.28 -12.92
C ARG A 147 5.70 -5.64 -14.17
N ALA A 148 6.91 -6.01 -14.58
CA ALA A 148 7.52 -5.48 -15.79
C ALA A 148 6.72 -5.82 -17.06
N VAL A 149 6.45 -4.80 -17.86
CA VAL A 149 5.90 -4.96 -19.22
C VAL A 149 6.98 -4.84 -20.29
N ASP A 150 8.08 -4.17 -19.97
CA ASP A 150 9.30 -4.08 -20.75
C ASP A 150 10.49 -3.84 -19.80
N SER A 151 11.66 -3.47 -20.35
CA SER A 151 12.88 -3.23 -19.56
C SER A 151 12.87 -1.95 -18.72
N SER A 152 11.82 -1.14 -18.78
CA SER A 152 11.78 0.22 -18.21
C SER A 152 10.50 0.54 -17.44
N LEU A 153 9.39 -0.14 -17.74
CA LEU A 153 8.08 0.17 -17.18
C LEU A 153 7.44 -1.05 -16.55
N ILE A 154 6.69 -0.79 -15.48
CA ILE A 154 5.83 -1.76 -14.82
C ILE A 154 4.36 -1.42 -14.99
N ALA A 155 3.50 -2.42 -14.81
CA ALA A 155 2.06 -2.28 -14.83
C ALA A 155 1.39 -2.66 -13.51
N ILE A 156 0.31 -1.96 -13.20
CA ILE A 156 -0.66 -2.40 -12.20
C ILE A 156 -1.63 -3.41 -12.81
N VAL A 157 -2.08 -4.33 -11.98
CA VAL A 157 -3.01 -5.42 -12.33
C VAL A 157 -4.39 -5.22 -11.69
N HIS A 158 -4.51 -4.19 -10.85
CA HIS A 158 -5.75 -3.77 -10.20
C HIS A 158 -5.75 -2.24 -9.96
N PRO A 159 -6.89 -1.52 -10.16
CA PRO A 159 -6.97 -0.07 -9.93
C PRO A 159 -6.57 0.38 -8.51
N TRP A 160 -6.91 -0.41 -7.49
CA TRP A 160 -6.51 -0.19 -6.08
C TRP A 160 -4.99 -0.19 -5.82
N GLU A 161 -4.17 -0.64 -6.77
CA GLU A 161 -2.71 -0.47 -6.68
C GLU A 161 -2.25 0.96 -6.99
N GLY A 162 -3.18 1.83 -7.41
CA GLY A 162 -2.93 3.23 -7.73
C GLY A 162 -3.98 4.14 -7.10
N ALA A 163 -4.90 4.66 -7.93
CA ALA A 163 -5.87 5.68 -7.54
C ALA A 163 -7.31 5.23 -7.80
N ASP A 164 -7.67 4.05 -7.32
CA ASP A 164 -9.02 3.48 -7.26
C ASP A 164 -9.93 3.81 -8.47
N ASN A 165 -10.83 4.78 -8.34
CA ASN A 165 -11.83 5.19 -9.36
C ASN A 165 -11.35 6.32 -10.28
N SER A 166 -10.04 6.48 -10.45
CA SER A 166 -9.51 7.47 -11.36
C SER A 166 -10.03 7.24 -12.79
N PRO A 167 -10.54 8.27 -13.49
CA PRO A 167 -11.07 8.13 -14.85
C PRO A 167 -10.09 7.53 -15.87
N ARG A 168 -8.79 7.54 -15.54
CA ARG A 168 -7.75 6.89 -16.34
C ARG A 168 -7.97 5.38 -16.49
N PHE A 169 -8.67 4.74 -15.55
CA PHE A 169 -8.93 3.30 -15.55
C PHE A 169 -10.23 2.92 -16.23
N ASP A 170 -11.16 3.86 -16.46
CA ASP A 170 -12.52 3.61 -16.98
C ASP A 170 -12.50 2.78 -18.26
N ARG A 171 -11.67 3.17 -19.24
CA ARG A 171 -11.57 2.46 -20.52
C ARG A 171 -11.02 1.05 -20.36
N ALA A 172 -10.13 0.82 -19.40
CA ALA A 172 -9.58 -0.50 -19.14
C ALA A 172 -10.60 -1.39 -18.42
N LEU A 173 -11.28 -0.84 -17.42
CA LEU A 173 -12.36 -1.51 -16.67
C LEU A 173 -13.56 -1.84 -17.55
N ALA A 174 -13.93 -0.97 -18.49
CA ALA A 174 -15.04 -1.19 -19.40
C ALA A 174 -14.84 -2.40 -20.35
N ARG A 175 -13.60 -2.91 -20.49
CA ARG A 175 -13.31 -4.12 -21.28
C ARG A 175 -13.48 -5.41 -20.48
N LEU A 176 -13.68 -5.32 -19.17
CA LEU A 176 -13.88 -6.49 -18.32
C LEU A 176 -15.28 -7.06 -18.55
N GLU A 177 -15.31 -8.28 -19.05
CA GLU A 177 -16.51 -9.12 -19.03
C GLU A 177 -16.56 -9.83 -17.67
N VAL A 178 -17.45 -9.34 -16.80
CA VAL A 178 -17.65 -9.94 -15.47
C VAL A 178 -18.69 -11.05 -15.59
N ASP A 179 -18.24 -12.29 -15.35
CA ASP A 179 -19.12 -13.45 -15.31
C ASP A 179 -19.76 -13.60 -13.92
N GLY A 180 -21.10 -13.64 -13.88
CA GLY A 180 -21.88 -13.95 -12.69
C GLY A 180 -22.32 -12.74 -11.85
N GLU A 181 -23.26 -12.97 -10.93
CA GLU A 181 -23.66 -12.00 -9.92
C GLU A 181 -22.72 -12.12 -8.70
N LEU A 182 -22.02 -11.03 -8.38
CA LEU A 182 -21.24 -10.92 -7.15
C LEU A 182 -22.09 -10.16 -6.12
N ASP A 183 -22.60 -10.86 -5.10
CA ASP A 183 -23.22 -10.20 -3.94
C ASP A 183 -22.12 -9.60 -3.05
N ILE A 184 -21.93 -8.29 -3.15
CA ILE A 184 -20.87 -7.57 -2.44
C ILE A 184 -21.51 -6.62 -1.43
N LYS A 185 -21.31 -6.90 -0.14
CA LYS A 185 -21.65 -5.94 0.92
C LYS A 185 -20.49 -4.96 1.10
N ARG A 186 -20.75 -3.69 0.85
CA ARG A 186 -19.78 -2.59 0.93
C ARG A 186 -20.07 -1.72 2.15
N THR A 187 -19.06 -1.40 2.94
CA THR A 187 -19.23 -0.50 4.09
C THR A 187 -18.94 0.96 3.73
N ASP A 188 -18.20 1.20 2.64
CA ASP A 188 -17.82 2.53 2.18
C ASP A 188 -18.96 3.36 1.57
N SER A 189 -20.08 2.72 1.21
CA SER A 189 -21.28 3.39 0.69
C SER A 189 -22.23 3.93 1.77
N HIS A 190 -22.05 3.51 3.03
CA HIS A 190 -22.97 3.86 4.13
C HIS A 190 -22.55 5.10 4.92
N GLU A 191 -21.29 5.51 4.82
CA GLU A 191 -20.69 6.53 5.69
C GLU A 191 -20.35 7.85 4.98
N LEU A 192 -20.42 7.91 3.64
CA LEU A 192 -20.11 9.10 2.83
C LEU A 192 -21.14 9.32 1.71
N ASP A 193 -21.12 10.51 1.10
CA ASP A 193 -21.95 10.82 -0.06
C ASP A 193 -21.59 9.88 -1.23
N SER A 194 -22.61 9.26 -1.83
CA SER A 194 -22.45 8.36 -2.99
C SER A 194 -21.69 8.97 -4.17
N SER A 195 -21.66 10.29 -4.31
CA SER A 195 -20.90 11.00 -5.35
C SER A 195 -19.39 11.04 -5.10
N GLU A 196 -18.95 10.71 -3.89
CA GLU A 196 -17.54 10.66 -3.49
C GLU A 196 -16.93 9.24 -3.57
N ARG A 197 -17.73 8.24 -3.98
CA ARG A 197 -17.34 6.81 -3.98
C ARG A 197 -17.45 6.15 -5.36
N PRO A 198 -16.72 5.04 -5.61
CA PRO A 198 -16.89 4.25 -6.82
C PRO A 198 -18.30 3.64 -6.90
N THR A 199 -18.84 3.48 -8.11
CA THR A 199 -20.18 2.92 -8.31
C THR A 199 -20.23 1.43 -7.97
N ASP A 200 -21.42 0.86 -7.80
CA ASP A 200 -21.59 -0.59 -7.59
C ASP A 200 -21.03 -1.40 -8.78
N SER A 201 -21.18 -0.88 -10.00
CA SER A 201 -20.63 -1.50 -11.21
C SER A 201 -19.10 -1.53 -11.20
N ASP A 202 -18.46 -0.51 -10.64
CA ASP A 202 -17.00 -0.49 -10.48
C ASP A 202 -16.55 -1.52 -9.45
N TYR A 203 -17.25 -1.62 -8.32
CA TYR A 203 -16.90 -2.59 -7.28
C TYR A 203 -17.08 -4.04 -7.70
N VAL A 204 -18.09 -4.34 -8.51
CA VAL A 204 -18.25 -5.67 -9.12
C VAL A 204 -16.99 -6.03 -9.93
N ARG A 205 -16.43 -5.08 -10.69
CA ARG A 205 -15.18 -5.29 -11.44
C ARG A 205 -13.96 -5.42 -10.54
N TYR A 206 -13.87 -4.61 -9.48
CA TYR A 206 -12.77 -4.70 -8.51
C TYR A 206 -12.75 -6.07 -7.83
N VAL A 207 -13.87 -6.50 -7.27
CA VAL A 207 -13.98 -7.80 -6.60
C VAL A 207 -13.76 -8.95 -7.59
N TYR A 208 -14.25 -8.84 -8.82
CA TYR A 208 -13.95 -9.81 -9.88
C TYR A 208 -12.43 -9.99 -10.09
N LEU A 209 -11.68 -8.89 -10.21
CA LEU A 209 -10.23 -8.95 -10.35
C LEU A 209 -9.55 -9.56 -9.13
N VAL A 210 -9.99 -9.22 -7.90
CA VAL A 210 -9.46 -9.84 -6.67
C VAL A 210 -9.68 -11.35 -6.65
N ARG A 211 -10.88 -11.83 -6.99
CA ARG A 211 -11.18 -13.27 -7.05
C ARG A 211 -10.34 -13.98 -8.10
N ARG A 212 -10.11 -13.35 -9.26
CA ARG A 212 -9.19 -13.90 -10.27
C ARG A 212 -7.76 -13.95 -9.76
N LEU A 213 -7.29 -12.96 -9.01
CA LEU A 213 -5.93 -12.96 -8.46
C LEU A 213 -5.76 -14.10 -7.47
N GLN A 214 -6.74 -14.27 -6.57
CA GLN A 214 -6.79 -15.40 -5.64
C GLN A 214 -6.68 -16.74 -6.39
N ALA A 215 -7.44 -16.92 -7.47
CA ALA A 215 -7.42 -18.14 -8.29
C ALA A 215 -6.07 -18.40 -9.01
N HIS A 216 -5.23 -17.37 -9.18
CA HIS A 216 -3.90 -17.46 -9.80
C HIS A 216 -2.77 -17.32 -8.76
N GLY A 217 -3.07 -17.52 -7.47
CA GLY A 217 -2.07 -17.41 -6.41
C GLY A 217 -1.40 -16.03 -6.36
N TYR A 218 -2.14 -14.97 -6.67
CA TYR A 218 -1.69 -13.58 -6.69
C TYR A 218 -0.54 -13.27 -7.65
N ARG A 219 -0.26 -14.16 -8.62
CA ARG A 219 0.79 -13.98 -9.65
C ARG A 219 0.18 -14.04 -11.05
N PRO A 220 -0.53 -12.99 -11.48
CA PRO A 220 -1.16 -12.97 -12.80
C PRO A 220 -0.13 -12.94 -13.92
N ALA A 221 -0.33 -13.74 -14.96
CA ALA A 221 0.44 -13.61 -16.20
C ALA A 221 -0.04 -12.37 -16.97
N LEU A 222 0.77 -11.31 -17.02
CA LEU A 222 0.41 -10.00 -17.56
C LEU A 222 -0.13 -10.07 -19.00
N GLU A 223 0.44 -10.94 -19.83
CA GLU A 223 0.06 -11.12 -21.24
C GLU A 223 -1.43 -11.44 -21.44
N ASN A 224 -2.03 -12.17 -20.48
CA ASN A 224 -3.42 -12.64 -20.54
C ASN A 224 -4.29 -12.07 -19.42
N TRP A 225 -3.76 -11.12 -18.65
CA TRP A 225 -4.48 -10.55 -17.53
C TRP A 225 -5.47 -9.47 -18.00
N PRO A 226 -6.74 -9.48 -17.55
CA PRO A 226 -7.80 -8.67 -18.17
C PRO A 226 -7.71 -7.18 -17.82
N PHE A 227 -6.94 -6.81 -16.80
CA PHE A 227 -6.63 -5.42 -16.46
C PHE A 227 -5.12 -5.25 -16.29
N VAL A 228 -4.41 -4.81 -17.33
CA VAL A 228 -3.00 -4.40 -17.24
C VAL A 228 -2.90 -2.94 -17.63
N PHE A 229 -2.37 -2.13 -16.73
CA PHE A 229 -2.29 -0.69 -16.93
C PHE A 229 -0.91 -0.17 -16.54
N VAL A 230 -0.20 0.44 -17.49
CA VAL A 230 1.06 1.12 -17.21
C VAL A 230 0.75 2.47 -16.56
N ASP A 231 0.80 2.52 -15.24
CA ASP A 231 0.49 3.74 -14.49
C ASP A 231 1.73 4.64 -14.36
N LEU A 232 1.71 5.79 -15.04
CA LEU A 232 2.79 6.76 -15.00
C LEU A 232 3.04 7.30 -13.60
N THR A 233 2.00 7.43 -12.76
CA THR A 233 2.17 7.88 -11.37
C THR A 233 3.00 6.87 -10.58
N LEU A 234 2.60 5.60 -10.61
CA LEU A 234 3.34 4.55 -9.90
C LEU A 234 4.78 4.41 -10.42
N ASN A 235 4.98 4.41 -11.75
CA ASN A 235 6.33 4.32 -12.33
C ASN A 235 7.21 5.52 -11.92
N SER A 236 6.64 6.73 -11.85
CA SER A 236 7.38 7.92 -11.40
C SER A 236 7.75 7.84 -9.91
N ILE A 237 6.85 7.30 -9.08
CA ILE A 237 7.11 7.08 -7.65
C ILE A 237 8.18 6.00 -7.48
N LEU A 238 8.11 4.90 -8.24
CA LEU A 238 9.12 3.84 -8.19
C LEU A 238 10.50 4.38 -8.52
N ALA A 239 10.65 5.14 -9.61
CA ALA A 239 11.93 5.75 -9.99
C ALA A 239 12.50 6.67 -8.89
N ALA A 240 11.67 7.54 -8.31
CA ALA A 240 12.10 8.41 -7.21
C ALA A 240 12.46 7.62 -5.94
N ALA A 241 11.70 6.57 -5.64
CA ALA A 241 11.95 5.69 -4.51
C ALA A 241 13.23 4.85 -4.69
N GLU A 242 13.59 4.49 -5.93
CA GLU A 242 14.85 3.82 -6.26
C GLU A 242 16.06 4.73 -6.08
N ASP A 243 15.96 6.00 -6.49
CA ASP A 243 16.99 7.01 -6.18
C ASP A 243 17.18 7.17 -4.66
N ASP A 244 16.07 7.14 -3.90
CA ASP A 244 16.11 7.19 -2.43
C ASP A 244 16.69 5.90 -1.82
N LEU A 245 16.40 4.74 -2.41
CA LEU A 245 16.93 3.45 -1.98
C LEU A 245 18.44 3.35 -2.22
N ALA A 246 18.91 3.79 -3.39
CA ALA A 246 20.34 3.87 -3.70
C ALA A 246 21.07 4.79 -2.71
N TRP A 247 20.46 5.93 -2.36
CA TRP A 247 20.99 6.80 -1.31
C TRP A 247 21.07 6.09 0.05
N LEU A 248 20.04 5.34 0.44
CA LEU A 248 20.01 4.58 1.69
C LEU A 248 21.10 3.50 1.75
N TRP A 249 21.35 2.80 0.65
CA TRP A 249 22.46 1.86 0.55
C TRP A 249 23.83 2.55 0.69
N GLY A 250 23.97 3.75 0.13
CA GLY A 250 25.16 4.59 0.31
C GLY A 250 25.45 4.92 1.79
N GLU A 251 24.42 5.18 2.59
CA GLU A 251 24.56 5.41 4.04
C GLU A 251 25.00 4.15 4.82
N LEU A 252 24.76 2.96 4.26
CA LEU A 252 25.25 1.67 4.78
C LEU A 252 26.64 1.30 4.25
N GLY A 253 27.23 2.11 3.36
CA GLY A 253 28.51 1.81 2.70
C GLY A 253 28.41 0.70 1.64
N GLY A 254 27.19 0.40 1.17
CA GLY A 254 26.94 -0.50 0.05
C GLY A 254 26.88 0.24 -1.29
N ASP A 255 27.19 -0.48 -2.37
CA ASP A 255 26.88 -0.06 -3.73
C ASP A 255 25.44 -0.55 -4.02
N GLY A 256 24.47 0.32 -3.74
CA GLY A 256 23.04 0.06 -4.01
C GLY A 256 22.69 0.00 -5.48
#